data_AF-A0A011T910-F1
#
_entry.id   AF-A0A011T910-F1
#
_cell.length_a   1.000
_cell.length_b   1.000
_cell.length_c   1.000
_cell.angle_alpha   90.00
_cell.angle_beta   90.00
_cell.angle_gamma   90.00
#
_symmetry.space_group_name_H-M   'P 1'
#
loop_
_entity.id
_entity.type
_entity.pdbx_description
1 polymer ?
#
loop_
_entity_poly.entity_id
_entity_poly.type
_entity_poly.pdbx_seq_one_letter_code
_entity_poly.pdbx_strand_id
1 'polypeptide(L)'
;MGTTSKSERAARDAITDASAAAKTAAKTAKNLPKRLAAGLEEYIEEARDAADVSKKKLRRKPRTVTKHAERAVRRLERAVAKAVAAADRKARLRAEARRAAQEAEASAARAAAEVAEAKALKKAARLAEAAAARAELDARAADEALAAELAVPTDNAAPQSAADDADLTALTVAQLRERARATGRTGYSRLTKAQLIDLLS
;
A
#
# COMPACT_ATOMS: atom_id res chain seq x y z
N MET A 1 -49.72 -66.37 21.60
CA MET A 1 -48.53 -65.60 21.19
C MET A 1 -47.51 -65.67 22.31
N GLY A 2 -46.48 -66.52 22.19
CA GLY A 2 -45.44 -66.62 23.22
C GLY A 2 -44.69 -65.29 23.33
N THR A 3 -44.62 -64.73 24.54
CA THR A 3 -43.93 -63.47 24.80
C THR A 3 -42.44 -63.64 24.50
N THR A 4 -41.90 -62.81 23.61
CA THR A 4 -40.46 -62.80 23.32
C THR A 4 -39.69 -62.52 24.60
N SER A 5 -38.70 -63.35 24.91
CA SER A 5 -37.89 -63.19 26.11
C SER A 5 -37.13 -61.85 26.10
N LYS A 6 -36.76 -61.35 27.28
CA LYS A 6 -35.97 -60.11 27.42
C LYS A 6 -34.66 -60.16 26.62
N SER A 7 -34.00 -61.32 26.62
CA SER A 7 -32.74 -61.51 25.90
C SER A 7 -32.93 -61.52 24.38
N GLU A 8 -34.02 -62.12 23.88
CA GLU A 8 -34.33 -62.03 22.45
C GLU A 8 -34.67 -60.60 22.01
N ARG A 9 -35.36 -59.82 22.86
CA ARG A 9 -35.67 -58.41 22.58
C ARG A 9 -34.38 -57.60 22.46
N ALA A 10 -33.50 -57.71 23.45
CA ALA A 10 -32.18 -57.06 23.43
C ALA A 10 -31.33 -57.47 22.20
N ALA A 11 -31.44 -58.71 21.74
CA ALA A 11 -30.77 -59.15 20.51
C ALA A 11 -31.35 -58.48 19.26
N ARG A 12 -32.68 -58.30 19.18
CA ARG A 12 -33.33 -57.57 18.07
C ARG A 12 -32.96 -56.08 18.06
N ASP A 13 -32.90 -55.47 19.24
CA ASP A 13 -32.48 -54.08 19.39
C ASP A 13 -31.03 -53.90 18.92
N ALA A 14 -30.12 -54.75 19.40
CA ALA A 14 -28.70 -54.68 18.99
C ALA A 14 -28.47 -54.92 17.49
N ILE A 15 -29.26 -55.78 16.82
CA ILE A 15 -29.24 -55.95 15.36
C ILE A 15 -29.69 -54.68 14.64
N THR A 16 -30.74 -54.04 15.16
CA THR A 16 -31.27 -52.80 14.60
C THR A 16 -30.23 -51.69 14.70
N ASP A 17 -29.56 -51.61 15.85
CA ASP A 17 -28.45 -50.67 16.09
C ASP A 17 -27.28 -50.95 15.15
N ALA A 18 -26.88 -52.22 14.96
CA ALA A 18 -25.84 -52.59 14.01
C ALA A 18 -26.19 -52.21 12.57
N SER A 19 -27.42 -52.44 12.13
CA SER A 19 -27.90 -52.03 10.80
C SER A 19 -27.91 -50.50 10.65
N ALA A 20 -28.38 -49.77 11.67
CA ALA A 20 -28.40 -48.32 11.68
C ALA A 20 -26.97 -47.75 11.63
N ALA A 21 -26.05 -48.26 12.46
CA ALA A 21 -24.65 -47.89 12.49
C ALA A 21 -23.95 -48.14 11.14
N ALA A 22 -24.21 -49.28 10.51
CA ALA A 22 -23.67 -49.58 9.18
C ALA A 22 -24.16 -48.57 8.12
N LYS A 23 -25.45 -48.19 8.17
CA LYS A 23 -26.02 -47.20 7.25
C LYS A 23 -25.46 -45.80 7.48
N THR A 24 -25.32 -45.37 8.73
CA THR A 24 -24.73 -44.07 9.05
C THR A 24 -23.26 -44.02 8.67
N ALA A 25 -22.48 -45.05 8.98
CA ALA A 25 -21.09 -45.16 8.59
C ALA A 25 -20.89 -45.19 7.06
N ALA A 26 -21.77 -45.87 6.32
CA ALA A 26 -21.73 -45.84 4.86
C ALA A 26 -21.99 -44.43 4.30
N LYS A 27 -22.85 -43.63 4.95
CA LYS A 27 -23.07 -42.22 4.57
C LYS A 27 -21.85 -41.35 4.91
N THR A 28 -21.24 -41.53 6.08
CA THR A 28 -20.06 -40.75 6.47
C THR A 28 -18.86 -41.08 5.58
N ALA A 29 -18.67 -42.34 5.20
CA ALA A 29 -17.63 -42.78 4.28
C ALA A 29 -17.68 -42.06 2.92
N LYS A 30 -18.87 -41.73 2.40
CA LYS A 30 -19.03 -40.98 1.13
C LYS A 30 -18.45 -39.56 1.19
N ASN A 31 -18.42 -38.96 2.37
CA ASN A 31 -17.90 -37.59 2.57
C ASN A 31 -16.43 -37.58 2.99
N LEU A 32 -15.83 -38.74 3.21
CA LEU A 32 -14.43 -38.87 3.61
C LEU A 32 -13.52 -39.07 2.39
N PRO A 33 -12.22 -38.71 2.49
CA PRO A 33 -11.22 -39.03 1.48
C PRO A 33 -11.20 -40.53 1.16
N LYS A 34 -11.03 -40.89 -0.13
CA LYS A 34 -11.07 -42.29 -0.63
C LYS A 34 -10.30 -43.30 0.22
N ARG A 35 -9.08 -42.95 0.68
CA ARG A 35 -8.26 -43.85 1.51
C ARG A 35 -8.85 -44.11 2.90
N LEU A 36 -9.49 -43.12 3.49
CA LEU A 36 -10.14 -43.25 4.80
C LEU A 36 -11.48 -43.99 4.66
N ALA A 37 -12.23 -43.72 3.59
CA ALA A 37 -13.45 -44.43 3.26
C ALA A 37 -13.21 -45.94 3.05
N ALA A 38 -12.17 -46.31 2.29
CA ALA A 38 -11.79 -47.72 2.07
C ALA A 38 -11.46 -48.45 3.39
N GLY A 39 -10.86 -47.76 4.36
CA GLY A 39 -10.56 -48.33 5.68
C GLY A 39 -11.79 -48.55 6.58
N LEU A 40 -12.96 -48.05 6.20
CA LEU A 40 -14.22 -48.26 6.93
C LEU A 40 -15.04 -49.43 6.36
N GLU A 41 -14.76 -49.87 5.14
CA GLU A 41 -15.59 -50.84 4.40
C GLU A 41 -15.68 -52.18 5.14
N GLU A 42 -14.56 -52.71 5.63
CA GLU A 42 -14.51 -53.94 6.41
C GLU A 42 -15.38 -53.87 7.69
N TYR A 43 -15.35 -52.73 8.39
CA TYR A 43 -16.16 -52.55 9.62
C TYR A 43 -17.65 -52.36 9.31
N ILE A 44 -17.97 -51.73 8.18
CA ILE A 44 -19.35 -51.58 7.70
C ILE A 44 -19.91 -52.96 7.34
N GLU A 45 -19.11 -53.80 6.68
CA GLU A 45 -19.48 -55.19 6.38
C GLU A 45 -19.61 -56.03 7.65
N GLU A 46 -18.67 -55.96 8.60
CA GLU A 46 -18.76 -56.65 9.90
C GLU A 46 -20.07 -56.29 10.64
N ALA A 47 -20.49 -55.02 10.59
CA ALA A 47 -21.75 -54.57 11.19
C ALA A 47 -23.00 -55.04 10.42
N ARG A 48 -22.94 -55.13 9.08
CA ARG A 48 -24.03 -55.71 8.27
C ARG A 48 -24.19 -57.20 8.55
N ASP A 49 -23.11 -57.95 8.60
CA ASP A 49 -23.11 -59.39 8.90
C ASP A 49 -23.60 -59.66 10.32
N ALA A 50 -23.26 -58.79 11.27
CA ALA A 50 -23.78 -58.89 12.64
C ALA A 50 -25.28 -58.59 12.73
N ALA A 51 -25.82 -57.80 11.81
CA ALA A 51 -27.25 -57.53 11.69
C ALA A 51 -28.01 -58.63 10.93
N ASP A 52 -27.35 -59.37 10.03
CA ASP A 52 -27.94 -60.48 9.29
C ASP A 52 -27.87 -61.81 10.05
N VAL A 53 -28.79 -61.98 11.00
CA VAL A 53 -28.89 -63.22 11.80
C VAL A 53 -30.24 -63.90 11.64
N SER A 54 -30.18 -65.23 11.45
CA SER A 54 -31.38 -66.05 11.31
C SER A 54 -32.26 -66.03 12.57
N LYS A 55 -33.58 -66.10 12.36
CA LYS A 55 -34.60 -66.23 13.43
C LYS A 55 -34.29 -67.39 14.39
N LYS A 56 -33.73 -68.48 13.89
CA LYS A 56 -33.30 -69.65 14.70
C LYS A 56 -32.15 -69.30 15.64
N LYS A 57 -31.14 -68.55 15.17
CA LYS A 57 -30.00 -68.13 15.99
C LYS A 57 -30.42 -67.11 17.05
N LEU A 58 -31.32 -66.19 16.70
CA LEU A 58 -31.96 -65.25 17.62
C LEU A 58 -32.65 -65.95 18.79
N ARG A 59 -33.47 -66.98 18.49
CA ARG A 59 -34.16 -67.75 19.53
C ARG A 59 -33.23 -68.62 20.38
N ARG A 60 -32.24 -69.28 19.75
CA ARG A 60 -31.37 -70.27 20.43
C ARG A 60 -30.22 -69.64 21.19
N LYS A 61 -29.64 -68.54 20.69
CA LYS A 61 -28.43 -67.90 21.23
C LYS A 61 -28.54 -66.36 21.27
N PRO A 62 -29.60 -65.79 21.89
CA PRO A 62 -29.83 -64.34 21.87
C PRO A 62 -28.64 -63.55 22.46
N ARG A 63 -28.07 -64.01 23.58
CA ARG A 63 -26.92 -63.35 24.23
C ARG A 63 -25.68 -63.27 23.33
N THR A 64 -25.41 -64.32 22.54
CA THR A 64 -24.28 -64.32 21.61
C THR A 64 -24.50 -63.35 20.45
N VAL A 65 -25.74 -63.27 19.97
CA VAL A 65 -26.13 -62.30 18.93
C VAL A 65 -25.94 -60.86 19.44
N THR A 66 -26.47 -60.54 20.63
CA THR A 66 -26.28 -59.23 21.25
C THR A 66 -24.81 -58.87 21.37
N LYS A 67 -23.98 -59.74 21.96
CA LYS A 67 -22.54 -59.49 22.14
C LYS A 67 -21.81 -59.26 20.81
N HIS A 68 -22.18 -59.97 19.76
CA HIS A 68 -21.55 -59.82 18.45
C HIS A 68 -21.95 -58.50 17.78
N ALA A 69 -23.24 -58.16 17.81
CA ALA A 69 -23.76 -56.91 17.26
C ALA A 69 -23.17 -55.69 17.98
N GLU A 70 -23.18 -55.68 19.31
CA GLU A 70 -22.57 -54.60 20.10
C GLU A 70 -21.07 -54.47 19.84
N ARG A 71 -20.35 -55.58 19.69
CA ARG A 71 -18.90 -55.55 19.38
C ARG A 71 -18.65 -54.96 17.99
N ALA A 72 -19.44 -55.34 16.98
CA ALA A 72 -19.32 -54.81 15.63
C ALA A 72 -19.61 -53.30 15.61
N VAL A 73 -20.66 -52.84 16.30
CA VAL A 73 -20.99 -51.42 16.45
C VAL A 73 -19.83 -50.65 17.09
N ARG A 74 -19.30 -51.12 18.24
CA ARG A 74 -18.19 -50.42 18.92
C ARG A 74 -16.93 -50.30 18.06
N ARG A 75 -16.62 -51.34 17.28
CA ARG A 75 -15.48 -51.33 16.35
C ARG A 75 -15.70 -50.33 15.22
N LEU A 76 -16.89 -50.36 14.62
CA LEU A 76 -17.29 -49.43 13.57
C LEU A 76 -17.25 -47.98 14.05
N GLU A 77 -17.83 -47.68 15.21
CA GLU A 77 -17.84 -46.33 15.80
C GLU A 77 -16.41 -45.82 16.04
N ARG A 78 -15.53 -46.68 16.60
CA ARG A 78 -14.12 -46.31 16.82
C ARG A 78 -13.39 -46.07 15.51
N ALA A 79 -13.65 -46.87 14.48
CA ALA A 79 -13.06 -46.71 13.16
C ALA A 79 -13.53 -45.40 12.50
N VAL A 80 -14.83 -45.11 12.54
CA VAL A 80 -15.42 -43.86 12.04
C VAL A 80 -14.83 -42.65 12.77
N ALA A 81 -14.76 -42.68 14.10
CA ALA A 81 -14.17 -41.59 14.89
C ALA A 81 -12.69 -41.34 14.51
N LYS A 82 -11.91 -42.41 14.34
CA LYS A 82 -10.51 -42.31 13.90
C LYS A 82 -10.38 -41.74 12.49
N ALA A 83 -11.27 -42.15 11.57
CA ALA A 83 -11.28 -41.67 10.19
C ALA A 83 -11.63 -40.17 10.13
N VAL A 84 -12.66 -39.73 10.86
CA VAL A 84 -13.03 -38.30 10.94
C VAL A 84 -11.91 -37.48 11.56
N ALA A 85 -11.33 -37.91 12.68
CA ALA A 85 -10.20 -37.21 13.29
C ALA A 85 -8.97 -37.10 12.37
N ALA A 86 -8.69 -38.15 11.57
CA ALA A 86 -7.62 -38.11 10.58
C ALA A 86 -7.93 -37.12 9.44
N ALA A 87 -9.18 -37.05 8.99
CA ALA A 87 -9.63 -36.08 7.99
C ALA A 87 -9.50 -34.64 8.50
N ASP A 88 -9.93 -34.38 9.74
CA ASP A 88 -9.86 -33.05 10.38
C ASP A 88 -8.41 -32.62 10.59
N ARG A 89 -7.55 -33.51 11.09
CA ARG A 89 -6.12 -33.23 11.24
C ARG A 89 -5.49 -32.85 9.89
N LYS A 90 -5.84 -33.59 8.82
CA LYS A 90 -5.35 -33.30 7.48
C LYS A 90 -5.88 -31.95 6.95
N ALA A 91 -7.13 -31.61 7.24
CA ALA A 91 -7.72 -30.33 6.88
C ALA A 91 -7.02 -29.17 7.60
N ARG A 92 -6.74 -29.32 8.90
CA ARG A 92 -5.99 -28.32 9.69
C ARG A 92 -4.59 -28.07 9.14
N LEU A 93 -3.83 -29.14 8.88
CA LEU A 93 -2.48 -29.01 8.32
C LEU A 93 -2.48 -28.32 6.95
N ARG A 94 -3.50 -28.56 6.12
CA ARG A 94 -3.64 -27.87 4.83
C ARG A 94 -4.03 -26.40 4.99
N ALA A 95 -4.88 -26.08 5.96
CA ALA A 95 -5.26 -24.70 6.25
C ALA A 95 -4.06 -23.90 6.78
N GLU A 96 -3.27 -24.51 7.66
CA GLU A 96 -2.01 -23.94 8.17
C GLU A 96 -1.00 -23.71 7.06
N ALA A 97 -0.77 -24.72 6.20
CA ALA A 97 0.12 -24.56 5.04
C ALA A 97 -0.34 -23.44 4.08
N ARG A 98 -1.65 -23.28 3.87
CA ARG A 98 -2.20 -22.19 3.06
C ARG A 98 -2.00 -20.82 3.70
N ARG A 99 -2.20 -20.70 5.02
CA ARG A 99 -1.95 -19.45 5.76
C ARG A 99 -0.47 -19.07 5.70
N ALA A 100 0.42 -20.02 5.96
CA ALA A 100 1.86 -19.81 5.85
C ALA A 100 2.27 -19.35 4.45
N ALA A 101 1.69 -19.94 3.39
CA ALA A 101 1.92 -19.49 2.01
C ALA A 101 1.42 -18.05 1.78
N GLN A 102 0.23 -17.71 2.25
CA GLN A 102 -0.32 -16.35 2.12
C GLN A 102 0.48 -15.32 2.90
N GLU A 103 0.97 -15.65 4.09
CA GLU A 103 1.86 -14.79 4.89
C GLU A 103 3.21 -14.59 4.20
N ALA A 104 3.76 -15.64 3.57
CA ALA A 104 4.97 -15.53 2.76
C ALA A 104 4.75 -14.64 1.53
N GLU A 105 3.63 -14.78 0.82
CA GLU A 105 3.28 -13.91 -0.31
C GLU A 105 3.07 -12.46 0.13
N ALA A 106 2.37 -12.24 1.24
CA ALA A 106 2.12 -10.91 1.78
C ALA A 106 3.42 -10.23 2.25
N SER A 107 4.34 -10.98 2.86
CA SER A 107 5.64 -10.44 3.27
C SER A 107 6.52 -10.12 2.06
N ALA A 108 6.54 -10.96 1.02
CA ALA A 108 7.22 -10.67 -0.23
C ALA A 108 6.66 -9.42 -0.92
N ALA A 109 5.33 -9.26 -0.93
CA ALA A 109 4.67 -8.08 -1.49
C ALA A 109 5.01 -6.80 -0.73
N ARG A 110 5.07 -6.85 0.61
CA ARG A 110 5.49 -5.72 1.45
C ARG A 110 6.95 -5.34 1.19
N ALA A 111 7.85 -6.31 1.16
CA ALA A 111 9.26 -6.06 0.85
C ALA A 111 9.45 -5.46 -0.55
N ALA A 112 8.68 -5.93 -1.54
CA ALA A 112 8.70 -5.34 -2.88
C ALA A 112 8.20 -3.89 -2.89
N ALA A 113 7.15 -3.59 -2.12
CA ALA A 113 6.63 -2.22 -1.95
C ALA A 113 7.66 -1.30 -1.30
N GLU A 114 8.30 -1.73 -0.20
CA GLU A 114 9.35 -0.95 0.48
C GLU A 114 10.54 -0.64 -0.45
N VAL A 115 10.97 -1.62 -1.27
CA VAL A 115 12.02 -1.41 -2.27
C VAL A 115 11.57 -0.42 -3.35
N ALA A 116 10.31 -0.47 -3.77
CA ALA A 116 9.77 0.48 -4.74
C ALA A 116 9.70 1.91 -4.16
N GLU A 117 9.24 2.06 -2.91
CA GLU A 117 9.21 3.34 -2.19
C GLU A 117 10.61 3.92 -2.00
N ALA A 118 11.58 3.10 -1.56
CA ALA A 118 12.97 3.54 -1.41
C ALA A 118 13.57 4.04 -2.73
N LYS A 119 13.28 3.36 -3.85
CA LYS A 119 13.69 3.81 -5.19
C LYS A 119 13.01 5.11 -5.59
N ALA A 120 11.72 5.28 -5.29
CA ALA A 120 10.98 6.50 -5.56
C ALA A 120 11.55 7.69 -4.76
N LEU A 121 11.80 7.51 -3.46
CA LEU A 121 12.42 8.52 -2.60
C LEU A 121 13.82 8.90 -3.09
N LYS A 122 14.65 7.92 -3.47
CA LYS A 122 15.99 8.19 -4.03
C LYS A 122 15.92 9.01 -5.33
N LYS A 123 14.96 8.71 -6.20
CA LYS A 123 14.74 9.48 -7.44
C LYS A 123 14.28 10.89 -7.14
N ALA A 124 13.35 11.06 -6.20
CA ALA A 124 12.88 12.38 -5.77
C ALA A 124 14.01 13.22 -5.15
N ALA A 125 14.84 12.64 -4.28
CA ALA A 125 15.99 13.31 -3.71
C ALA A 125 16.97 13.80 -4.79
N ARG A 126 17.28 12.95 -5.79
CA ARG A 126 18.15 13.34 -6.91
C ARG A 126 17.57 14.48 -7.77
N LEU A 127 16.26 14.50 -7.97
CA LEU A 127 15.59 15.60 -8.69
C LEU A 127 15.62 16.89 -7.88
N ALA A 128 15.42 16.81 -6.57
CA ALA A 128 15.51 17.97 -5.68
C ALA A 128 16.94 18.55 -5.64
N GLU A 129 17.96 17.68 -5.56
CA GLU A 129 19.37 18.10 -5.63
C GLU A 129 19.71 18.78 -6.96
N ALA A 130 19.24 18.22 -8.08
CA ALA A 130 19.43 18.85 -9.39
C ALA A 130 18.72 20.21 -9.51
N ALA A 131 17.52 20.33 -8.94
CA ALA A 131 16.79 21.60 -8.92
C ALA A 131 17.49 22.64 -8.03
N ALA A 132 18.01 22.24 -6.87
CA ALA A 132 18.78 23.10 -5.99
C ALA A 132 20.08 23.59 -6.67
N ALA A 133 20.83 22.69 -7.31
CA ALA A 133 22.03 23.06 -8.05
C ALA A 133 21.73 24.04 -9.20
N ARG A 134 20.59 23.88 -9.89
CA ARG A 134 20.17 24.82 -10.93
C ARG A 134 19.83 26.19 -10.35
N ALA A 135 19.09 26.23 -9.24
CA ALA A 135 18.73 27.46 -8.56
C ALA A 135 19.97 28.23 -8.06
N GLU A 136 21.00 27.52 -7.55
CA GLU A 136 22.28 28.15 -7.17
C GLU A 136 23.01 28.77 -8.36
N LEU A 137 23.01 28.12 -9.52
CA LEU A 137 23.61 28.67 -10.74
C LEU A 137 22.86 29.91 -11.23
N ASP A 138 21.52 29.84 -11.24
CA ASP A 138 20.68 30.98 -11.64
C ASP A 138 20.83 32.16 -10.65
N ALA A 139 20.98 31.88 -9.35
CA ALA A 139 21.28 32.89 -8.34
C ALA A 139 22.66 33.55 -8.55
N ARG A 140 23.72 32.75 -8.78
CA ARG A 140 25.05 33.30 -9.10
C ARG A 140 25.06 34.16 -10.36
N ALA A 141 24.33 33.73 -11.40
CA ALA A 141 24.20 34.51 -12.62
C ALA A 141 23.45 35.84 -12.38
N ALA A 142 22.45 35.85 -11.51
CA ALA A 142 21.76 37.08 -11.11
C ALA A 142 22.68 38.01 -10.31
N ASP A 143 23.48 37.47 -9.39
CA ASP A 143 24.47 38.24 -8.63
C ASP A 143 25.54 38.85 -9.56
N GLU A 144 26.05 38.08 -10.52
CA GLU A 144 27.01 38.56 -11.54
C GLU A 144 26.40 39.64 -12.43
N ALA A 145 25.14 39.47 -12.86
CA ALA A 145 24.42 40.47 -13.65
C ALA A 145 24.22 41.78 -12.88
N LEU A 146 23.84 41.70 -11.61
CA LEU A 146 23.70 42.86 -10.73
C LEU A 146 25.05 43.56 -10.50
N ALA A 147 26.12 42.80 -10.28
CA ALA A 147 27.47 43.34 -10.13
C ALA A 147 27.94 44.05 -11.43
N ALA A 148 27.62 43.50 -12.60
CA ALA A 148 27.92 44.12 -13.88
C ALA A 148 27.13 45.43 -14.08
N GLU A 149 25.85 45.48 -13.71
CA GLU A 149 25.02 46.70 -13.77
C GLU A 149 25.58 47.81 -12.87
N LEU A 150 25.99 47.47 -11.65
CA LEU A 150 26.58 48.41 -10.69
C LEU A 150 27.99 48.91 -11.09
N ALA A 151 28.69 48.18 -11.98
CA ALA A 151 30.03 48.53 -12.43
C ALA A 151 30.06 49.45 -13.67
N VAL A 152 28.93 49.71 -14.32
CA VAL A 152 28.86 50.66 -15.44
C VAL A 152 28.95 52.09 -14.90
N PRO A 153 29.97 52.90 -15.28
CA PRO A 153 30.00 54.30 -14.91
C PRO A 153 28.87 55.02 -15.65
N THR A 154 28.02 55.74 -14.92
CA THR A 154 27.04 56.66 -15.48
C THR A 154 27.73 57.89 -16.07
N ASP A 155 28.43 57.71 -17.19
CA ASP A 155 28.88 58.80 -18.06
C ASP A 155 27.70 59.25 -18.92
N ASN A 156 26.86 60.11 -18.35
CA ASN A 156 25.93 60.92 -19.13
C ASN A 156 26.00 62.37 -18.63
N ALA A 157 27.16 62.98 -18.85
CA ALA A 157 27.35 64.42 -18.82
C ALA A 157 27.62 64.90 -20.25
N ALA A 158 26.58 65.47 -20.89
CA ALA A 158 26.67 66.19 -22.16
C ALA A 158 26.23 67.67 -21.94
N PRO A 159 26.73 68.63 -22.74
CA PRO A 159 27.23 69.91 -22.25
C PRO A 159 26.16 71.02 -22.20
N GLN A 160 26.01 71.68 -21.05
CA GLN A 160 25.12 72.84 -20.87
C GLN A 160 25.68 74.14 -21.49
N SER A 161 26.99 74.23 -21.74
CA SER A 161 27.64 75.48 -22.13
C SER A 161 27.19 76.06 -23.47
N ALA A 162 26.72 75.25 -24.43
CA ALA A 162 26.27 75.77 -25.73
C ALA A 162 24.84 76.34 -25.70
N ALA A 163 24.00 75.91 -24.75
CA ALA A 163 22.64 76.41 -24.61
C ALA A 163 22.61 77.76 -23.87
N ASP A 164 23.46 77.91 -22.85
CA ASP A 164 23.53 79.13 -22.05
C ASP A 164 23.97 80.35 -22.88
N ASP A 165 24.90 80.18 -23.83
CA ASP A 165 25.34 81.27 -24.72
C ASP A 165 24.23 81.77 -25.66
N ALA A 166 23.44 80.84 -26.24
CA ALA A 166 22.32 81.20 -27.11
C ALA A 166 21.27 82.01 -26.35
N ASP A 167 20.98 81.64 -25.10
CA ASP A 167 20.03 82.34 -24.24
C ASP A 167 20.53 83.74 -23.85
N LEU A 168 21.84 83.93 -23.62
CA LEU A 168 22.42 85.25 -23.34
C LEU A 168 22.33 86.19 -24.55
N THR A 169 22.49 85.69 -25.79
CA THR A 169 22.38 86.52 -27.00
C THR A 169 20.97 87.08 -27.23
N ALA A 170 19.93 86.34 -26.80
CA ALA A 170 18.54 86.77 -26.90
C ALA A 170 18.17 87.91 -25.93
N LEU A 171 18.93 88.08 -24.84
CA LEU A 171 18.66 89.10 -23.83
C LEU A 171 19.00 90.52 -24.29
N THR A 172 18.25 91.49 -23.78
CA THR A 172 18.53 92.91 -23.99
C THR A 172 19.70 93.37 -23.12
N VAL A 173 20.34 94.49 -23.50
CA VAL A 173 21.46 95.08 -22.73
C VAL A 173 21.07 95.36 -21.27
N ALA A 174 19.82 95.75 -21.00
CA ALA A 174 19.35 96.00 -19.64
C ALA A 174 19.31 94.71 -18.81
N GLN A 175 18.78 93.62 -19.38
CA GLN A 175 18.69 92.30 -18.73
C GLN A 175 20.08 91.69 -18.48
N LEU A 176 21.01 91.84 -19.42
CA LEU A 176 22.39 91.39 -19.24
C LEU A 176 23.07 92.15 -18.08
N ARG A 177 22.85 93.46 -17.96
CA ARG A 177 23.39 94.25 -16.84
C ARG A 177 22.78 93.88 -15.49
N GLU A 178 21.49 93.53 -15.47
CA GLU A 178 20.83 93.04 -14.27
C GLU A 178 21.40 91.68 -13.83
N ARG A 179 21.63 90.77 -14.79
CA ARG A 179 22.25 89.47 -14.53
C ARG A 179 23.72 89.61 -14.09
N ALA A 180 24.46 90.56 -14.66
CA ALA A 180 25.81 90.92 -14.21
C ALA A 180 25.81 91.47 -12.77
N ARG A 181 24.81 92.26 -12.39
CA ARG A 181 24.64 92.73 -11.01
C ARG A 181 24.30 91.57 -10.07
N ALA A 182 23.38 90.70 -10.47
CA ALA A 182 22.96 89.54 -9.67
C ALA A 182 24.12 88.56 -9.41
N THR A 183 25.04 88.44 -10.37
CA THR A 183 26.27 87.64 -10.23
C THR A 183 27.43 88.39 -9.56
N GLY A 184 27.19 89.63 -9.10
CA GLY A 184 28.18 90.42 -8.35
C GLY A 184 29.31 91.02 -9.19
N ARG A 185 29.18 91.03 -10.52
CA ARG A 185 30.17 91.63 -11.42
C ARG A 185 30.09 93.16 -11.35
N THR A 186 31.23 93.85 -11.47
CA THR A 186 31.32 95.32 -11.48
C THR A 186 31.90 95.82 -12.80
N GLY A 187 31.76 97.10 -13.13
CA GLY A 187 32.30 97.68 -14.38
C GLY A 187 31.47 97.43 -15.65
N TYR A 188 30.36 96.70 -15.57
CA TYR A 188 29.49 96.33 -16.69
C TYR A 188 28.70 97.51 -17.33
N SER A 189 28.67 98.68 -16.70
CA SER A 189 27.86 99.82 -17.14
C SER A 189 28.34 100.44 -18.46
N ARG A 190 29.64 100.28 -18.79
CA ARG A 190 30.26 100.80 -20.02
C ARG A 190 30.44 99.75 -21.11
N LEU A 191 30.05 98.49 -20.85
CA LEU A 191 30.22 97.39 -21.79
C LEU A 191 29.11 97.38 -22.85
N THR A 192 29.49 96.98 -24.05
CA THR A 192 28.59 96.71 -25.19
C THR A 192 27.88 95.35 -25.02
N LYS A 193 26.83 95.08 -25.81
CA LYS A 193 26.05 93.83 -25.68
C LYS A 193 26.92 92.57 -25.82
N ALA A 194 27.84 92.54 -26.79
CA ALA A 194 28.74 91.40 -26.98
C ALA A 194 29.67 91.20 -25.78
N GLN A 195 30.27 92.28 -25.28
CA GLN A 195 31.15 92.23 -24.10
C GLN A 195 30.40 91.84 -22.82
N LEU A 196 29.09 92.11 -22.72
CA LEU A 196 28.26 91.66 -21.61
C LEU A 196 27.94 90.17 -21.69
N ILE A 197 27.83 89.61 -22.91
CA ILE A 197 27.65 88.17 -23.12
C ILE A 197 28.94 87.44 -22.77
N ASP A 198 30.10 87.89 -23.28
CA ASP A 198 31.42 87.32 -22.95
C ASP A 198 31.74 87.37 -21.44
N LEU A 199 31.19 88.33 -20.71
CA LEU A 199 31.36 88.46 -19.26
C LEU A 199 30.44 87.51 -18.47
N LEU A 200 29.38 87.00 -19.10
CA LEU A 200 28.34 86.16 -18.49
C LEU A 200 28.32 84.71 -18.99
N SER A 201 29.00 84.42 -20.10
CA SER A 201 29.29 83.06 -20.60
C SER A 201 30.24 82.29 -19.69
#